data_AF-A0A8H2ZML7-F1
#
_entry.id   AF-A0A8H2ZML7-F1
#
_cell.length_a   1.000
_cell.length_b   1.000
_cell.length_c   1.000
_cell.angle_alpha   90.00
_cell.angle_beta   90.00
_cell.angle_gamma   90.00
#
_symmetry.space_group_name_H-M   'P 1'
#
loop_
_entity.id
_entity.type
_entity.pdbx_description
1 polymer ?
#
loop_
_entity_poly.entity_id
_entity_poly.type
_entity_poly.pdbx_seq_one_letter_code
_entity_poly.pdbx_strand_id
1 'polypeptide(L)'
;MFSKQITALTLISAVRAHGTVSGIVANGIYYNGYNPSYQYISPAPITVGWPIPKDLDNGFIAPAAYTSSDIICHVGATPAQIEAPVTAGGKVELQWTPWPISHKGPVIDYLANCNGPCETVDKTTLKWFKIDELGLVSPTAETSGLWGTDVLIANNNSWTVTIPSNIATGNYVLRHEIIALHAAGSANGAQNYPQCVSLAIKGTGTTKPPGVSATTFYNPSDPGILFSIYGTLSNYTIPGPPLYTGAATETQTLPGPPTASASGVYTVS
;
A
#
# COMPACT_ATOMS: atom_id res chain seq x y z
N MET A 1 22.00 -29.19 -51.44
CA MET A 1 22.14 -29.13 -49.97
C MET A 1 21.76 -27.73 -49.52
N PHE A 2 20.55 -27.52 -49.01
CA PHE A 2 20.11 -26.22 -48.47
C PHE A 2 19.87 -26.40 -46.97
N SER A 3 20.77 -25.84 -46.16
CA SER A 3 20.66 -25.82 -44.71
C SER A 3 19.78 -24.64 -44.29
N LYS A 4 18.60 -24.92 -43.71
CA LYS A 4 17.75 -23.90 -43.09
C LYS A 4 18.24 -23.69 -41.66
N GLN A 5 18.92 -22.58 -41.40
CA GLN A 5 19.15 -22.13 -40.02
C GLN A 5 17.87 -21.48 -39.49
N ILE A 6 17.33 -22.05 -38.42
CA ILE A 6 16.24 -21.46 -37.63
C ILE A 6 16.90 -20.67 -36.51
N THR A 7 16.84 -19.35 -36.59
CA THR A 7 17.27 -18.46 -35.51
C THR A 7 16.14 -18.36 -34.50
N ALA A 8 16.29 -19.02 -33.35
CA ALA A 8 15.36 -18.89 -32.23
C ALA A 8 15.62 -17.56 -31.50
N LEU A 9 14.66 -16.63 -31.58
CA LEU A 9 14.69 -15.36 -30.85
C LEU A 9 14.14 -15.61 -29.44
N THR A 10 15.02 -15.72 -28.44
CA THR A 10 14.61 -15.78 -27.03
C THR A 10 14.24 -14.39 -26.55
N LEU A 11 12.93 -14.09 -26.46
CA LEU A 11 12.45 -12.93 -25.71
C LEU A 11 12.66 -13.22 -24.21
N ILE A 12 13.66 -12.55 -23.63
CA ILE A 12 13.80 -12.49 -22.17
C ILE A 12 12.72 -11.52 -21.68
N SER A 13 11.59 -12.04 -21.22
CA SER A 13 10.61 -11.26 -20.47
C SER A 13 11.26 -10.80 -19.17
N ALA A 14 11.62 -9.52 -19.09
CA ALA A 14 12.02 -8.89 -17.84
C ALA A 14 10.78 -8.81 -16.93
N VAL A 15 10.58 -9.84 -16.11
CA VAL A 15 9.57 -9.81 -15.06
C VAL A 15 10.07 -8.82 -14.03
N ARG A 16 9.51 -7.60 -13.99
CA ARG A 16 9.65 -6.72 -12.82
C ARG A 16 8.89 -7.41 -11.69
N ALA A 17 9.62 -8.06 -10.80
CA ALA A 17 9.06 -8.87 -9.73
C ALA A 17 8.60 -8.03 -8.52
N HIS A 18 8.46 -6.71 -8.64
CA HIS A 18 8.10 -5.85 -7.52
C HIS A 18 7.05 -4.81 -7.95
N GLY A 19 6.14 -4.47 -7.03
CA GLY A 19 4.93 -3.70 -7.33
C GLY A 19 4.83 -2.37 -6.58
N THR A 20 3.92 -1.52 -7.04
CA THR A 20 3.56 -0.22 -6.45
C THR A 20 2.04 -0.01 -6.56
N VAL A 21 1.47 0.86 -5.73
CA VAL A 21 0.06 1.26 -5.86
C VAL A 21 -0.08 2.20 -7.06
N SER A 22 -0.65 1.68 -8.15
CA SER A 22 -0.87 2.40 -9.39
C SER A 22 -1.99 3.45 -9.31
N GLY A 23 -2.92 3.27 -8.38
CA GLY A 23 -4.02 4.20 -8.14
C GLY A 23 -4.94 3.76 -7.02
N ILE A 24 -5.90 4.61 -6.70
CA ILE A 24 -6.94 4.33 -5.72
C ILE A 24 -8.33 4.63 -6.28
N VAL A 25 -9.35 3.95 -5.76
CA VAL A 25 -10.75 4.34 -5.91
C VAL A 25 -11.27 4.80 -4.56
N ALA A 26 -11.56 6.09 -4.42
CA ALA A 26 -12.13 6.67 -3.21
C ALA A 26 -13.53 7.21 -3.54
N ASN A 27 -14.55 6.74 -2.81
CA ASN A 27 -15.96 7.07 -3.07
C ASN A 27 -16.39 6.87 -4.55
N GLY A 28 -15.88 5.82 -5.19
CA GLY A 28 -16.19 5.48 -6.59
C GLY A 28 -15.45 6.32 -7.64
N ILE A 29 -14.59 7.25 -7.23
CA ILE A 29 -13.76 8.07 -8.15
C ILE A 29 -12.35 7.50 -8.17
N TYR A 30 -11.82 7.26 -9.36
CA TYR A 30 -10.45 6.82 -9.55
C TYR A 30 -9.47 8.00 -9.49
N TYR A 31 -8.37 7.81 -8.76
CA TYR A 31 -7.26 8.76 -8.67
C TYR A 31 -5.96 8.03 -9.01
N ASN A 32 -5.13 8.66 -9.84
CA ASN A 32 -3.81 8.12 -10.14
C ASN A 32 -2.93 8.10 -8.89
N GLY A 33 -2.24 6.98 -8.70
CA GLY A 33 -1.10 6.85 -7.80
C GLY A 33 0.12 7.49 -8.44
N TYR A 34 1.22 7.53 -7.70
CA TYR A 34 2.47 8.06 -8.22
C TYR A 34 3.25 6.98 -8.98
N ASN A 35 3.68 7.29 -10.20
CA ASN A 35 4.67 6.49 -10.91
C ASN A 35 6.02 7.23 -10.87
N PRO A 36 7.10 6.59 -10.40
CA PRO A 36 8.45 7.17 -10.39
C PRO A 36 8.90 7.76 -11.74
N SER A 37 8.40 7.25 -12.86
CA SER A 37 8.70 7.78 -14.20
C SER A 37 8.10 9.17 -14.46
N TYR A 38 7.13 9.62 -13.66
CA TYR A 38 6.55 10.96 -13.78
C TYR A 38 7.57 12.08 -13.59
N GLN A 39 8.70 11.81 -12.92
CA GLN A 39 9.80 12.78 -12.81
C GLN A 39 10.43 13.16 -14.17
N TYR A 40 10.18 12.38 -15.22
CA TYR A 40 10.66 12.62 -16.58
C TYR A 40 9.62 13.29 -17.49
N ILE A 41 8.45 13.67 -16.94
CA ILE A 41 7.35 14.33 -17.67
C ILE A 41 7.27 15.81 -17.24
N SER A 42 6.99 16.72 -18.19
CA SER A 42 6.86 18.15 -17.92
C SER A 42 5.59 18.74 -18.55
N PRO A 43 4.64 19.30 -17.77
CA PRO A 43 4.62 19.28 -16.30
C PRO A 43 4.36 17.85 -15.77
N ALA A 44 4.96 17.51 -14.62
CA ALA A 44 4.73 16.21 -13.99
C ALA A 44 3.24 16.07 -13.57
N PRO A 45 2.60 14.92 -13.78
CA PRO A 45 1.26 14.67 -13.29
C PRO A 45 1.14 14.84 -11.78
N ILE A 46 0.07 15.49 -11.34
CA ILE A 46 -0.29 15.63 -9.93
C ILE A 46 -1.13 14.43 -9.50
N THR A 47 -0.78 13.81 -8.38
CA THR A 47 -1.35 12.55 -7.89
C THR A 47 -1.73 12.67 -6.43
N VAL A 48 -2.67 11.83 -5.99
CA VAL A 48 -3.01 11.68 -4.56
C VAL A 48 -1.99 10.77 -3.86
N GLY A 49 -1.32 9.89 -4.61
CA GLY A 49 -0.17 9.13 -4.15
C GLY A 49 1.05 10.03 -3.96
N TRP A 50 1.77 9.81 -2.87
CA TRP A 50 2.98 10.55 -2.54
C TRP A 50 4.09 10.27 -3.55
N PRO A 51 4.76 11.31 -4.09
CA PRO A 51 5.92 11.11 -4.95
C PRO A 51 7.03 10.33 -4.26
N ILE A 52 7.45 9.22 -4.87
CA ILE A 52 8.57 8.35 -4.46
C ILE A 52 9.60 8.25 -5.60
N PRO A 53 10.20 9.37 -6.04
CA PRO A 53 10.99 9.45 -7.28
C PRO A 53 12.23 8.55 -7.29
N LYS A 54 12.66 8.07 -6.12
CA LYS A 54 13.83 7.20 -5.99
C LYS A 54 13.50 5.71 -6.10
N ASP A 55 12.23 5.33 -6.08
CA ASP A 55 11.76 3.94 -6.17
C ASP A 55 11.66 3.43 -7.63
N LEU A 56 12.71 3.64 -8.43
CA LEU A 56 12.69 3.35 -9.88
C LEU A 56 12.67 1.85 -10.21
N ASP A 57 13.08 1.02 -9.25
CA ASP A 57 13.13 -0.43 -9.32
C ASP A 57 11.88 -1.10 -8.74
N ASN A 58 10.88 -0.32 -8.28
CA ASN A 58 9.76 -0.78 -7.45
C ASN A 58 10.25 -1.54 -6.21
N GLY A 59 11.36 -1.13 -5.61
CA GLY A 59 12.01 -1.82 -4.50
C GLY A 59 11.26 -1.74 -3.17
N PHE A 60 11.98 -2.03 -2.10
CA PHE A 60 11.45 -2.15 -0.75
C PHE A 60 12.35 -1.46 0.28
N ILE A 61 11.79 -1.25 1.47
CA ILE A 61 12.53 -0.84 2.66
C ILE A 61 12.88 -2.09 3.48
N ALA A 62 14.16 -2.33 3.70
CA ALA A 62 14.64 -3.47 4.49
C ALA A 62 14.67 -3.14 6.00
N PRO A 63 14.69 -4.15 6.90
CA PRO A 63 14.76 -3.94 8.35
C PRO A 63 15.85 -3.00 8.85
N ALA A 64 17.02 -3.00 8.20
CA ALA A 64 18.12 -2.10 8.54
C ALA A 64 17.77 -0.61 8.41
N ALA A 65 16.70 -0.27 7.66
CA ALA A 65 16.22 1.08 7.44
C ALA A 65 14.94 1.43 8.22
N TYR A 66 14.47 0.58 9.14
CA TYR A 66 13.22 0.82 9.90
C TYR A 66 13.22 2.06 10.80
N THR A 67 14.40 2.58 11.15
CA THR A 67 14.51 3.84 11.91
C THR A 67 14.73 5.07 11.01
N SER A 68 14.86 4.87 9.69
CA SER A 68 15.04 5.96 8.73
C SER A 68 13.70 6.56 8.30
N SER A 69 13.72 7.75 7.70
CA SER A 69 12.51 8.39 7.18
C SER A 69 11.92 7.71 5.94
N ASP A 70 12.62 6.74 5.35
CA ASP A 70 12.15 6.01 4.17
C ASP A 70 11.03 5.00 4.54
N ILE A 71 11.03 4.43 5.75
CA ILE A 71 9.96 3.52 6.18
C ILE A 71 8.58 4.19 6.31
N ILE A 72 8.56 5.53 6.36
CA ILE A 72 7.34 6.31 6.55
C ILE A 72 6.44 6.19 5.32
N CYS A 73 6.95 6.55 4.14
CA CYS A 73 6.20 6.60 2.88
C CYS A 73 7.02 6.14 1.66
N HIS A 74 8.08 5.34 1.88
CA HIS A 74 9.08 4.89 0.91
C HIS A 74 10.21 5.91 0.62
N VAL A 75 11.17 5.49 -0.20
CA VAL A 75 12.44 6.15 -0.47
C VAL A 75 12.24 7.47 -1.21
N GLY A 76 12.80 8.53 -0.64
CA GLY A 76 12.67 9.87 -1.22
C GLY A 76 11.24 10.42 -1.21
N ALA A 77 10.33 9.83 -0.44
CA ALA A 77 8.93 10.25 -0.43
C ALA A 77 8.74 11.71 -0.01
N THR A 78 7.95 12.46 -0.79
CA THR A 78 7.47 13.81 -0.47
C THR A 78 5.94 13.85 -0.44
N PRO A 79 5.30 14.82 0.25
CA PRO A 79 3.85 14.89 0.28
C PRO A 79 3.20 15.05 -1.09
N ALA A 80 2.08 14.34 -1.30
CA ALA A 80 1.22 14.52 -2.47
C ALA A 80 0.64 15.94 -2.52
N GLN A 81 0.38 16.47 -3.72
CA GLN A 81 -0.06 17.86 -3.92
C GLN A 81 -1.60 18.02 -3.98
N ILE A 82 -2.34 16.93 -3.87
CA ILE A 82 -3.80 16.89 -3.78
C ILE A 82 -4.23 15.79 -2.84
N GLU A 83 -5.42 15.92 -2.25
CA GLU A 83 -6.06 14.86 -1.48
C GLU A 83 -7.31 14.30 -2.17
N ALA A 84 -7.54 12.99 -2.02
CA ALA A 84 -8.79 12.36 -2.46
C ALA A 84 -9.90 12.60 -1.42
N PRO A 85 -11.04 13.21 -1.77
CA PRO A 85 -12.18 13.32 -0.86
C PRO A 85 -12.77 11.95 -0.54
N VAL A 86 -12.94 11.65 0.75
CA VAL A 86 -13.58 10.43 1.24
C VAL A 86 -14.46 10.73 2.45
N THR A 87 -15.52 9.96 2.64
CA THR A 87 -16.35 10.07 3.85
C THR A 87 -15.80 9.17 4.95
N ALA A 88 -15.90 9.59 6.21
CA ALA A 88 -15.71 8.67 7.32
C ALA A 88 -16.75 7.54 7.22
N GLY A 89 -16.33 6.28 7.37
CA GLY A 89 -17.12 5.08 7.05
C GLY A 89 -17.14 4.72 5.56
N GLY A 90 -16.55 5.55 4.70
CA GLY A 90 -16.36 5.27 3.28
C GLY A 90 -15.19 4.32 3.03
N LYS A 91 -15.14 3.81 1.79
CA LYS A 91 -14.14 2.85 1.35
C LYS A 91 -13.10 3.50 0.43
N VAL A 92 -11.86 3.06 0.57
CA VAL A 92 -10.75 3.34 -0.35
C VAL A 92 -10.21 2.01 -0.85
N GLU A 93 -10.28 1.79 -2.15
CA GLU A 93 -9.62 0.65 -2.80
C GLU A 93 -8.26 1.10 -3.30
N LEU A 94 -7.20 0.35 -2.97
CA LEU A 94 -5.85 0.55 -3.48
C LEU A 94 -5.54 -0.51 -4.53
N GLN A 95 -5.08 -0.08 -5.69
CA GLN A 95 -4.84 -0.94 -6.86
C GLN A 95 -3.35 -1.06 -7.12
N TRP A 96 -2.79 -2.24 -6.88
CA TRP A 96 -1.40 -2.54 -7.15
C TRP A 96 -1.18 -2.91 -8.61
N THR A 97 0.01 -2.59 -9.11
CA THR A 97 0.58 -3.34 -10.23
C THR A 97 0.66 -4.84 -9.88
N PRO A 98 0.75 -5.77 -10.85
CA PRO A 98 0.76 -7.21 -10.57
C PRO A 98 1.72 -7.61 -9.44
N TRP A 99 1.18 -8.22 -8.38
CA TRP A 99 1.96 -8.67 -7.22
C TRP A 99 2.46 -10.11 -7.41
N PRO A 100 3.73 -10.43 -7.10
CA PRO A 100 4.24 -11.78 -7.26
C PRO A 100 3.64 -12.73 -6.21
N ILE A 101 3.17 -13.89 -6.67
CA ILE A 101 2.62 -14.95 -5.80
C ILE A 101 3.64 -15.44 -4.75
N SER A 102 4.95 -15.36 -5.05
CA SER A 102 5.99 -15.74 -4.08
C SER A 102 6.13 -14.75 -2.93
N HIS A 103 5.72 -13.49 -3.10
CA HIS A 103 5.88 -12.41 -2.11
C HIS A 103 4.74 -12.44 -1.09
N LYS A 104 4.62 -13.58 -0.42
CA LYS A 104 3.64 -13.84 0.64
C LYS A 104 3.93 -12.99 1.88
N GLY A 105 2.88 -12.56 2.55
CA GLY A 105 2.97 -11.77 3.78
C GLY A 105 1.73 -10.90 4.04
N PRO A 106 1.75 -10.12 5.13
CA PRO A 106 0.62 -9.30 5.55
C PRO A 106 0.39 -8.08 4.66
N VAL A 107 -0.83 -7.56 4.75
CA VAL A 107 -1.24 -6.24 4.24
C VAL A 107 -1.76 -5.43 5.43
N ILE A 108 -1.30 -4.19 5.58
CA ILE A 108 -1.55 -3.37 6.77
C ILE A 108 -1.79 -1.90 6.38
N ASP A 109 -2.76 -1.26 7.01
CA ASP A 109 -3.15 0.12 6.73
C ASP A 109 -3.14 1.00 7.98
N TYR A 110 -2.68 2.23 7.82
CA TYR A 110 -2.57 3.23 8.88
C TYR A 110 -3.09 4.59 8.42
N LEU A 111 -3.64 5.36 9.34
CA LEU A 111 -3.94 6.77 9.13
C LEU A 111 -3.08 7.65 10.05
N ALA A 112 -2.67 8.81 9.54
CA ALA A 112 -2.11 9.89 10.34
C ALA A 112 -2.76 11.22 9.94
N ASN A 113 -3.21 12.01 10.91
CA ASN A 113 -3.77 13.33 10.64
C ASN A 113 -2.64 14.32 10.32
N CYS A 114 -2.79 15.07 9.23
CA CYS A 114 -1.81 16.08 8.79
C CYS A 114 -1.81 17.34 9.68
N ASN A 115 -2.86 17.51 10.50
CA ASN A 115 -3.14 18.69 11.34
C ASN A 115 -3.12 20.00 10.53
N GLY A 116 -3.58 19.93 9.29
CA GLY A 116 -3.49 20.95 8.27
C GLY A 116 -3.48 20.32 6.87
N PRO A 117 -3.15 21.09 5.83
CA PRO A 117 -2.97 20.59 4.47
C PRO A 117 -1.91 19.48 4.42
N CYS A 118 -2.20 18.35 3.77
CA CYS A 118 -1.23 17.25 3.70
C CYS A 118 -0.07 17.60 2.77
N GLU A 119 -0.25 18.50 1.81
CA GLU A 119 0.74 18.90 0.80
C GLU A 119 1.99 19.54 1.41
N THR A 120 1.87 20.09 2.63
CA THR A 120 2.96 20.76 3.34
C THR A 120 3.39 20.03 4.60
N VAL A 121 2.86 18.83 4.86
CA VAL A 121 3.14 18.12 6.12
C VAL A 121 4.58 17.60 6.17
N ASP A 122 5.25 17.81 7.30
CA ASP A 122 6.50 17.09 7.58
C ASP A 122 6.16 15.64 7.96
N LYS A 123 6.50 14.70 7.06
CA LYS A 123 6.21 13.28 7.23
C LYS A 123 6.78 12.68 8.51
N THR A 124 7.86 13.25 9.07
CA THR A 124 8.48 12.76 10.30
C THR A 124 7.67 13.10 11.56
N THR A 125 6.76 14.07 11.46
CA THR A 125 5.88 14.49 12.55
C THR A 125 4.57 13.69 12.62
N LEU A 126 4.22 13.00 11.53
CA LEU A 126 2.99 12.20 11.43
C LEU A 126 2.93 11.13 12.53
N LYS A 127 1.75 11.05 13.16
CA LYS A 127 1.44 10.06 14.20
C LYS A 127 0.38 9.12 13.68
N TRP A 128 0.77 7.85 13.55
CA TRP A 128 0.02 6.84 12.84
C TRP A 128 -0.72 5.90 13.78
N PHE A 129 -1.97 5.59 13.45
CA PHE A 129 -2.75 4.55 14.09
C PHE A 129 -3.20 3.54 13.04
N LYS A 130 -3.14 2.25 13.39
CA LYS A 130 -3.48 1.15 12.49
C LYS A 130 -4.99 1.04 12.33
N ILE A 131 -5.49 0.90 11.11
CA ILE A 131 -6.93 0.84 10.81
C ILE A 131 -7.36 -0.43 10.08
N ASP A 132 -6.43 -1.19 9.53
CA ASP A 132 -6.69 -2.53 8.99
C ASP A 132 -5.41 -3.37 9.05
N GLU A 133 -5.59 -4.69 9.18
CA GLU A 133 -4.51 -5.66 9.10
C GLU A 133 -5.01 -7.05 8.72
N LEU A 134 -4.32 -7.70 7.78
CA LEU A 134 -4.50 -9.12 7.50
C LEU A 134 -3.15 -9.79 7.29
N GLY A 135 -2.86 -10.78 8.13
CA GLY A 135 -1.63 -11.57 8.08
C GLY A 135 -1.84 -12.95 7.45
N LEU A 136 -1.45 -13.99 8.19
CA LEU A 136 -1.67 -15.38 7.81
C LEU A 136 -3.15 -15.75 7.95
N VAL A 137 -3.80 -16.04 6.83
CA VAL A 137 -5.22 -16.42 6.75
C VAL A 137 -5.40 -17.90 7.03
N SER A 138 -4.54 -18.75 6.46
CA SER A 138 -4.55 -20.19 6.71
C SER A 138 -3.12 -20.74 6.73
N PRO A 139 -2.64 -21.32 7.85
CA PRO A 139 -1.30 -21.91 7.94
C PRO A 139 -1.14 -23.18 7.10
N THR A 140 -2.24 -23.84 6.74
CA THR A 140 -2.25 -25.16 6.09
C THR A 140 -2.70 -25.12 4.64
N ALA A 141 -3.22 -23.99 4.16
CA ALA A 141 -3.52 -23.81 2.75
C ALA A 141 -2.23 -23.43 2.00
N GLU A 142 -2.00 -24.05 0.84
CA GLU A 142 -0.76 -23.90 0.05
C GLU A 142 0.52 -24.33 0.79
N THR A 143 1.62 -24.49 0.06
CA THR A 143 2.91 -24.95 0.62
C THR A 143 3.53 -23.98 1.64
N SER A 144 3.12 -22.72 1.64
CA SER A 144 3.67 -21.67 2.52
C SER A 144 2.58 -20.81 3.16
N GLY A 145 1.39 -21.38 3.36
CA GLY A 145 0.25 -20.65 3.90
C GLY A 145 -0.47 -19.77 2.87
N LEU A 146 -1.70 -19.40 3.22
CA LEU A 146 -2.49 -18.37 2.56
C LEU A 146 -2.41 -17.08 3.37
N TRP A 147 -2.10 -15.97 2.73
CA TRP A 147 -1.79 -14.68 3.34
C TRP A 147 -2.67 -13.55 2.80
N GLY A 148 -2.63 -12.38 3.46
CA GLY A 148 -3.31 -11.18 2.97
C GLY A 148 -2.92 -10.80 1.54
N THR A 149 -1.66 -10.99 1.16
CA THR A 149 -1.19 -10.82 -0.23
C THR A 149 -1.83 -11.78 -1.23
N ASP A 150 -2.14 -13.02 -0.84
CA ASP A 150 -2.88 -13.95 -1.71
C ASP A 150 -4.33 -13.49 -1.92
N VAL A 151 -4.96 -12.93 -0.88
CA VAL A 151 -6.30 -12.33 -0.96
C VAL A 151 -6.27 -11.10 -1.87
N LEU A 152 -5.25 -10.24 -1.75
CA LEU A 152 -5.03 -9.09 -2.63
C LEU A 152 -4.89 -9.53 -4.11
N ILE A 153 -4.08 -10.55 -4.39
CA ILE A 153 -3.91 -11.10 -5.74
C ILE A 153 -5.24 -11.64 -6.28
N ALA A 154 -5.96 -12.42 -5.47
CA ALA A 154 -7.27 -12.97 -5.85
C ALA A 154 -8.31 -11.87 -6.15
N ASN A 155 -8.17 -10.71 -5.50
CA ASN A 155 -8.98 -9.51 -5.74
C ASN A 155 -8.40 -8.61 -6.85
N ASN A 156 -7.77 -9.21 -7.85
CA ASN A 156 -7.23 -8.52 -9.03
C ASN A 156 -6.13 -7.49 -8.68
N ASN A 157 -5.31 -7.81 -7.67
CA ASN A 157 -4.29 -6.93 -7.09
C ASN A 157 -4.86 -5.68 -6.40
N SER A 158 -6.08 -5.77 -5.86
CA SER A 158 -6.70 -4.69 -5.10
C SER A 158 -6.84 -5.01 -3.62
N TRP A 159 -6.76 -3.97 -2.80
CA TRP A 159 -7.03 -4.01 -1.36
C TRP A 159 -8.03 -2.93 -0.97
N THR A 160 -9.09 -3.27 -0.25
CA THR A 160 -10.08 -2.27 0.20
C THR A 160 -9.94 -2.02 1.69
N VAL A 161 -9.79 -0.75 2.06
CA VAL A 161 -9.81 -0.30 3.45
C VAL A 161 -11.03 0.58 3.71
N THR A 162 -11.66 0.42 4.88
CA THR A 162 -12.71 1.32 5.34
C THR A 162 -12.15 2.35 6.30
N ILE A 163 -12.45 3.61 6.01
CA ILE A 163 -12.11 4.71 6.89
C ILE A 163 -12.99 4.61 8.15
N PRO A 164 -12.43 4.61 9.37
CA PRO A 164 -13.22 4.59 10.59
C PRO A 164 -14.31 5.68 10.60
N SER A 165 -15.55 5.35 10.97
CA SER A 165 -16.67 6.30 10.90
C SER A 165 -16.65 7.35 12.01
N ASN A 166 -15.92 7.08 13.10
CA ASN A 166 -15.92 7.86 14.32
C ASN A 166 -14.74 8.84 14.46
N ILE A 167 -13.78 8.82 13.52
CA ILE A 167 -12.65 9.76 13.54
C ILE A 167 -13.08 11.18 13.15
N ALA A 168 -12.33 12.16 13.63
CA ALA A 168 -12.54 13.56 13.29
C ALA A 168 -12.42 13.81 11.78
N THR A 169 -13.21 14.76 11.27
CA THR A 169 -12.98 15.35 9.94
C THR A 169 -11.59 15.98 9.88
N GLY A 170 -10.92 15.86 8.75
CA GLY A 170 -9.62 16.49 8.51
C GLY A 170 -8.88 15.89 7.31
N ASN A 171 -7.66 16.36 7.10
CA ASN A 171 -6.77 15.82 6.07
C ASN A 171 -5.87 14.78 6.72
N TYR A 172 -5.78 13.62 6.10
CA TYR A 172 -5.04 12.46 6.61
C TYR A 172 -4.14 11.90 5.51
N VAL A 173 -3.02 11.31 5.93
CA VAL A 173 -2.27 10.38 5.08
C VAL A 173 -2.73 8.98 5.41
N LEU A 174 -3.15 8.24 4.38
CA LEU A 174 -3.28 6.78 4.44
C LEU A 174 -1.96 6.16 4.00
N ARG A 175 -1.35 5.38 4.89
CA ARG A 175 -0.18 4.55 4.60
C ARG A 175 -0.62 3.11 4.50
N HIS A 176 -0.59 2.59 3.29
CA HIS A 176 -0.85 1.20 2.95
C HIS A 176 0.48 0.46 2.76
N GLU A 177 0.60 -0.76 3.28
CA GLU A 177 1.86 -1.49 3.21
C GLU A 177 1.65 -2.99 3.04
N ILE A 178 2.42 -3.55 2.12
CA ILE A 178 2.69 -4.99 2.07
C ILE A 178 4.06 -5.25 2.72
N ILE A 179 4.16 -6.33 3.50
CA ILE A 179 5.46 -6.85 3.97
C ILE A 179 5.68 -8.21 3.34
N ALA A 180 6.60 -8.35 2.39
CA ALA A 180 6.92 -9.63 1.80
C ALA A 180 7.89 -10.42 2.69
N LEU A 181 7.55 -11.68 2.96
CA LEU A 181 8.23 -12.55 3.92
C LEU A 181 9.00 -13.72 3.28
N HIS A 182 9.06 -13.78 1.95
CA HIS A 182 9.66 -14.89 1.22
C HIS A 182 11.16 -15.10 1.53
N ALA A 183 11.86 -14.07 2.02
CA ALA A 183 13.24 -14.13 2.49
C ALA A 183 13.39 -13.80 3.99
N ALA A 184 12.28 -13.59 4.71
CA ALA A 184 12.26 -13.12 6.09
C ALA A 184 12.74 -14.13 7.14
N GLY A 185 13.04 -15.38 6.75
CA GLY A 185 13.69 -16.35 7.63
C GLY A 185 15.15 -15.99 7.96
N SER A 186 15.74 -15.03 7.24
CA SER A 186 17.06 -14.48 7.52
C SER A 186 16.98 -13.05 8.04
N ALA A 187 17.97 -12.66 8.85
CA ALA A 187 18.10 -11.28 9.31
C ALA A 187 18.12 -10.31 8.11
N ASN A 188 17.39 -9.19 8.25
CA ASN A 188 17.23 -8.19 7.18
C ASN A 188 16.52 -8.70 5.91
N GLY A 189 15.84 -9.85 5.97
CA GLY A 189 15.22 -10.49 4.81
C GLY A 189 13.76 -10.10 4.54
N ALA A 190 13.05 -9.51 5.49
CA ALA A 190 11.72 -8.94 5.24
C ALA A 190 11.81 -7.73 4.31
N GLN A 191 10.76 -7.50 3.53
CA GLN A 191 10.73 -6.42 2.53
C GLN A 191 9.45 -5.62 2.67
N ASN A 192 9.56 -4.35 3.04
CA ASN A 192 8.42 -3.47 3.27
C ASN A 192 8.15 -2.59 2.05
N TYR A 193 6.88 -2.51 1.64
CA TYR A 193 6.43 -1.71 0.50
C TYR A 193 5.40 -0.67 0.94
N PRO A 194 5.80 0.35 1.73
CA PRO A 194 4.89 1.39 2.17
C PRO A 194 4.51 2.30 1.00
N GLN A 195 3.23 2.61 0.85
CA GLN A 195 2.68 3.51 -0.15
C GLN A 195 1.74 4.49 0.56
N CYS A 196 2.01 5.79 0.42
CA CYS A 196 1.22 6.84 1.05
C CYS A 196 0.30 7.53 0.04
N VAL A 197 -0.93 7.80 0.47
CA VAL A 197 -1.91 8.60 -0.28
C VAL A 197 -2.51 9.66 0.64
N SER A 198 -2.75 10.87 0.13
CA SER A 198 -3.40 11.93 0.89
C SER A 198 -4.92 11.89 0.70
N LEU A 199 -5.66 11.98 1.81
CA LEU A 199 -7.12 11.89 1.87
C LEU A 199 -7.71 13.12 2.59
N ALA A 200 -8.80 13.66 2.05
CA ALA A 200 -9.62 14.66 2.72
C ALA A 200 -10.87 13.97 3.29
N ILE A 201 -10.82 13.63 4.58
CA ILE A 201 -11.84 12.82 5.26
C ILE A 201 -12.92 13.74 5.84
N LYS A 202 -14.17 13.53 5.44
CA LYS A 202 -15.34 14.26 5.96
C LYS A 202 -16.32 13.34 6.69
N GLY A 203 -16.72 13.71 7.90
CA GLY A 203 -17.68 12.95 8.70
C GLY A 203 -18.15 13.72 9.93
N THR A 204 -18.96 13.06 10.76
CA THR A 204 -19.48 13.61 12.03
C THR A 204 -18.73 13.08 13.26
N GLY A 205 -17.76 12.18 13.06
CA GLY A 205 -16.90 11.67 14.11
C GLY A 205 -16.05 12.77 14.73
N THR A 206 -15.59 12.53 15.96
CA THR A 206 -14.78 13.47 16.75
C THR A 206 -13.55 12.81 17.36
N THR A 207 -13.39 11.50 17.17
CA THR A 207 -12.31 10.73 17.80
C THR A 207 -10.98 11.08 17.15
N LYS A 208 -9.95 11.24 17.98
CA LYS A 208 -8.56 11.45 17.56
C LYS A 208 -7.73 10.30 18.12
N PRO A 209 -7.65 9.16 17.40
CA PRO A 209 -6.91 8.00 17.90
C PRO A 209 -5.45 8.39 18.17
N PRO A 210 -4.86 7.94 19.30
CA PRO A 210 -3.44 8.17 19.55
C PRO A 210 -2.63 7.43 18.48
N GLY A 211 -1.59 8.08 17.96
CA GLY A 211 -0.70 7.50 16.96
C GLY A 211 0.75 7.46 17.43
N VAL A 212 1.56 6.66 16.75
CA VAL A 212 3.01 6.51 17.01
C VAL A 212 3.82 6.88 15.77
N SER A 213 5.13 7.05 15.91
CA SER A 213 6.00 7.31 14.75
C SER A 213 6.14 6.06 13.89
N ALA A 214 6.11 6.18 12.56
CA ALA A 214 6.34 5.03 11.68
C ALA A 214 7.76 4.46 11.85
N THR A 215 8.74 5.29 12.23
CA THR A 215 10.12 4.87 12.54
C THR A 215 10.26 4.03 13.81
N THR A 216 9.16 3.80 14.53
CA THR A 216 9.09 2.92 15.71
C THR A 216 8.12 1.76 15.52
N PHE A 217 7.57 1.56 14.32
CA PHE A 217 6.63 0.46 14.07
C PHE A 217 7.28 -0.91 14.23
N TYR A 218 8.51 -1.05 13.73
CA TYR A 218 9.12 -2.35 13.48
C TYR A 218 10.51 -2.42 14.12
N ASN A 219 10.79 -3.53 14.77
CA ASN A 219 12.13 -3.96 15.12
C ASN A 219 12.57 -5.09 14.17
N PRO A 220 13.84 -5.11 13.69
CA PRO A 220 14.34 -6.21 12.88
C PRO A 220 14.19 -7.61 13.48
N SER A 221 14.07 -7.73 14.82
CA SER A 221 13.87 -9.00 15.52
C SER A 221 12.40 -9.27 15.90
N ASP A 222 11.44 -8.45 15.47
CA ASP A 222 10.03 -8.72 15.73
C ASP A 222 9.63 -10.09 15.16
N PRO A 223 8.78 -10.87 15.85
CA PRO A 223 8.41 -12.22 15.42
C PRO A 223 7.65 -12.25 14.09
N GLY A 224 7.06 -11.13 13.66
CA GLY A 224 6.43 -10.99 12.34
C GLY A 224 7.38 -10.50 11.24
N ILE A 225 8.61 -10.11 11.58
CA ILE A 225 9.63 -9.56 10.67
C ILE A 225 10.74 -10.57 10.43
N LEU A 226 11.33 -11.15 11.49
CA LEU A 226 12.25 -12.28 11.37
C LEU A 226 11.42 -13.58 11.46
N PHE A 227 10.85 -13.97 10.32
CA PHE A 227 9.85 -15.03 10.23
C PHE A 227 10.07 -15.90 8.99
N SER A 228 10.19 -17.22 9.19
CA SER A 228 10.23 -18.17 8.07
C SER A 228 8.81 -18.61 7.69
N ILE A 229 8.41 -18.33 6.44
CA ILE A 229 7.17 -18.86 5.87
C ILE A 229 7.30 -20.31 5.38
N TYR A 230 8.51 -20.87 5.41
CA TYR A 230 8.79 -22.24 4.98
C TYR A 230 8.82 -23.18 6.18
N GLY A 231 8.10 -24.30 6.07
CA GLY A 231 7.95 -25.30 7.12
C GLY A 231 6.55 -25.29 7.72
N THR A 232 6.40 -25.86 8.92
CA THR A 232 5.12 -25.90 9.62
C THR A 232 4.78 -24.52 10.19
N LEU A 233 3.76 -23.88 9.62
CA LEU A 233 3.21 -22.62 10.12
C LEU A 233 2.14 -22.90 11.19
N SER A 234 2.08 -22.06 12.22
CA SER A 234 1.08 -22.17 13.29
C SER A 234 0.32 -20.86 13.46
N ASN A 235 1.03 -19.80 13.82
CA ASN A 235 0.51 -18.44 13.94
C ASN A 235 1.48 -17.44 13.31
N TYR A 236 0.97 -16.23 13.08
CA TYR A 236 1.75 -15.10 12.63
C TYR A 236 1.34 -13.88 13.44
N THR A 237 2.32 -13.24 14.09
CA THR A 237 2.10 -11.97 14.79
C THR A 237 2.30 -10.83 13.81
N ILE A 238 1.23 -10.12 13.49
CA ILE A 238 1.31 -8.96 12.61
C ILE A 238 2.14 -7.86 13.31
N PRO A 239 3.17 -7.30 12.66
CA PRO A 239 4.04 -6.29 13.27
C PRO A 239 3.34 -4.91 13.35
N GLY A 240 3.99 -3.96 14.02
CA GLY A 240 3.48 -2.59 14.17
C GLY A 240 2.60 -2.38 15.41
N PRO A 241 2.06 -1.16 15.59
CA PRO A 241 1.21 -0.84 16.73
C PRO A 241 -0.11 -1.65 16.72
N PRO A 242 -0.81 -1.74 17.86
CA PRO A 242 -2.11 -2.40 17.93
C PRO A 242 -3.14 -1.79 16.96
N LEU A 243 -4.06 -2.62 16.46
CA LEU A 243 -5.22 -2.17 15.70
C LEU A 243 -6.06 -1.19 16.53
N TYR A 244 -6.44 -0.08 15.91
CA TYR A 244 -7.35 0.89 16.53
C TYR A 244 -8.71 0.22 16.83
N THR A 245 -9.24 0.41 18.04
CA THR A 245 -10.49 -0.24 18.47
C THR A 245 -11.74 0.24 17.72
N GLY A 246 -11.67 1.38 17.02
CA GLY A 246 -12.73 1.84 16.13
C GLY A 246 -12.46 1.53 14.65
N ALA A 247 -11.45 0.70 14.35
CA ALA A 247 -11.23 0.17 13.01
C ALA A 247 -12.44 -0.66 12.55
N ALA A 248 -12.81 -0.51 11.28
CA ALA A 248 -13.84 -1.33 10.68
C ALA A 248 -13.21 -2.62 10.12
N THR A 249 -13.86 -3.76 10.36
CA THR A 249 -13.46 -5.00 9.69
C THR A 249 -13.96 -4.98 8.25
N GLU A 250 -13.05 -5.12 7.29
CA GLU A 250 -13.42 -5.25 5.89
C GLU A 250 -13.26 -6.68 5.39
N THR A 251 -14.34 -7.19 4.80
CA THR A 251 -14.25 -8.42 4.03
C THR A 251 -13.73 -8.07 2.65
N GLN A 252 -12.51 -8.53 2.37
CA GLN A 252 -11.90 -8.37 1.06
C GLN A 252 -12.71 -9.17 0.03
N THR A 253 -13.29 -8.47 -0.93
CA THR A 253 -14.09 -9.05 -2.02
C THR A 253 -13.52 -8.57 -3.34
N LEU A 254 -13.71 -9.36 -4.40
CA LEU A 254 -13.33 -8.95 -5.74
C LEU A 254 -14.02 -7.62 -6.06
N PRO A 255 -13.27 -6.55 -6.37
CA PRO A 255 -13.89 -5.27 -6.65
C PRO A 255 -14.83 -5.33 -7.84
N GLY A 256 -15.93 -4.59 -7.77
CA GLY A 256 -16.75 -4.33 -8.95
C GLY A 256 -15.96 -3.52 -9.99
N PRO A 257 -16.32 -3.59 -11.28
CA PRO A 257 -15.64 -2.80 -12.30
C PRO A 257 -15.71 -1.29 -11.96
N PRO A 258 -14.59 -0.54 -12.11
CA PRO A 258 -14.58 0.89 -11.82
C PRO A 258 -15.59 1.61 -12.71
N THR A 259 -16.42 2.47 -12.11
CA THR A 259 -17.43 3.22 -12.86
C THR A 259 -16.81 4.52 -13.39
N ALA A 260 -16.52 4.58 -14.69
CA ALA A 260 -16.13 5.84 -15.33
C ALA A 260 -17.36 6.74 -15.47
N SER A 261 -17.34 7.91 -14.82
CA SER A 261 -18.37 8.94 -14.99
C SER A 261 -17.87 10.00 -15.98
N ALA A 262 -18.47 10.08 -17.17
CA ALA A 262 -18.21 11.14 -18.13
C ALA A 262 -19.40 12.11 -18.15
N SER A 263 -19.21 13.34 -17.68
CA SER A 263 -20.19 14.42 -17.84
C SER A 263 -19.81 15.26 -19.06
N GLY A 264 -20.36 14.92 -20.22
CA GLY A 264 -20.24 15.75 -21.42
C GLY A 264 -21.21 16.93 -21.34
N VAL A 265 -20.70 18.16 -21.41
CA VAL A 265 -21.53 19.35 -21.68
C VAL A 265 -21.52 19.57 -23.19
N TYR A 266 -22.64 19.29 -23.85
CA TYR A 266 -22.83 19.67 -25.25
C TYR A 266 -23.42 21.08 -25.28
N THR A 267 -22.60 22.10 -25.50
CA THR A 267 -23.08 23.43 -25.89
C THR A 267 -23.19 23.48 -27.41
N VAL A 268 -24.42 23.47 -27.92
CA VAL A 268 -24.70 23.92 -29.29
C VAL A 268 -24.68 25.44 -29.26
N SER A 269 -23.73 26.04 -29.98
CA SER A 269 -23.75 27.46 -30.37
C SER A 269 -24.78 27.70 -31.46
#